data_AF-A0A526Y0B9-F1
#
_entry.id   AF-A0A526Y0B9-F1
#
_cell.length_a   1.000
_cell.length_b   1.000
_cell.length_c   1.000
_cell.angle_alpha   90.00
_cell.angle_beta   90.00
_cell.angle_gamma   90.00
#
_symmetry.space_group_name_H-M   'P 1'
#
loop_
_entity.id
_entity.type
_entity.pdbx_description
1 polymer ?
#
loop_
_entity_poly.entity_id
_entity_poly.type
_entity_poly.pdbx_seq_one_letter_code
_entity_poly.pdbx_strand_id
1 'polypeptide(L)'
;LVGDGRFVEKLRAALPYSLTNSQEMALAEINADLGDPERMLRLLQGDVGSGKTVVALLAMARAVEAGGQAALMAPTEILARQHLATIAPLAEQAGLRIAILTGREKGRERTETLTGLA
;
A
#
# COMPACT_ATOMS: atom_id res chain seq x y z
N LEU A 1 -0.75 10.77 11.02
CA LEU A 1 -0.05 10.48 9.74
C LEU A 1 -0.63 11.34 8.61
N VAL A 2 0.01 12.48 8.35
CA VAL A 2 -0.36 13.38 7.25
C VAL A 2 0.76 13.33 6.21
N GLY A 3 0.44 12.83 5.02
CA GLY A 3 1.37 12.77 3.89
C GLY A 3 1.41 14.09 3.12
N ASP A 4 2.47 14.27 2.33
CA ASP A 4 2.70 15.46 1.50
C ASP A 4 2.29 15.28 0.03
N GLY A 5 1.70 14.12 -0.33
CA GLY A 5 1.18 13.82 -1.65
C GLY A 5 2.22 13.40 -2.70
N ARG A 6 3.52 13.40 -2.38
CA ARG A 6 4.59 13.11 -3.36
C ARG A 6 4.48 11.73 -4.03
N PHE A 7 3.96 10.74 -3.32
CA PHE A 7 3.76 9.37 -3.82
C PHE A 7 2.30 9.14 -4.23
N VAL A 8 1.35 9.63 -3.44
CA VAL A 8 -0.10 9.48 -3.70
C VAL A 8 -0.48 10.08 -5.06
N GLU A 9 -0.01 11.28 -5.38
CA GLU A 9 -0.33 11.93 -6.65
C GLU A 9 0.29 11.21 -7.84
N LYS A 10 1.52 10.69 -7.70
CA LYS A 10 2.16 9.89 -8.75
C LYS A 10 1.44 8.56 -8.95
N LEU A 11 1.01 7.90 -7.88
CA LEU A 11 0.21 6.68 -7.96
C LEU A 11 -1.11 6.94 -8.68
N ARG A 12 -1.82 8.02 -8.33
CA ARG A 12 -3.06 8.43 -9.02
C ARG A 12 -2.82 8.67 -10.50
N ALA A 13 -1.73 9.36 -10.86
CA ALA A 13 -1.37 9.62 -12.25
C ALA A 13 -0.95 8.35 -13.04
N ALA A 14 -0.42 7.34 -12.35
CA ALA A 14 -0.01 6.06 -12.93
C ALA A 14 -1.19 5.11 -13.21
N LEU A 15 -2.37 5.35 -12.62
CA LEU A 15 -3.54 4.51 -12.85
C LEU A 15 -4.10 4.73 -14.27
N PRO A 16 -4.43 3.66 -15.01
CA PRO A 16 -5.06 3.78 -16.32
C PRO A 16 -6.56 4.11 -16.25
N TYR A 17 -7.05 4.47 -15.07
CA TYR A 17 -8.44 4.78 -14.78
C TYR A 17 -8.52 5.77 -13.61
N SER A 18 -9.66 6.44 -13.47
CA SER A 18 -9.98 7.24 -12.29
C SER A 18 -10.59 6.36 -11.19
N LEU A 19 -10.33 6.72 -9.93
CA LEU A 19 -10.98 6.07 -8.80
C LEU A 19 -12.49 6.29 -8.84
N THR A 20 -13.23 5.29 -8.38
CA THR A 20 -14.68 5.43 -8.20
C THR A 20 -14.99 6.34 -7.01
N ASN A 21 -16.18 6.94 -6.98
CA ASN A 21 -16.64 7.73 -5.83
C ASN A 21 -16.54 6.95 -4.50
N SER A 22 -16.87 5.65 -4.53
CA SER A 22 -16.76 4.79 -3.34
C SER A 22 -15.31 4.58 -2.88
N GLN A 23 -14.36 4.48 -3.80
CA GLN A 23 -12.93 4.41 -3.48
C GLN A 23 -12.41 5.73 -2.92
N GLU A 24 -12.83 6.86 -3.50
CA GLU A 24 -12.48 8.20 -3.00
C GLU A 24 -13.03 8.43 -1.59
N MET A 25 -14.28 8.05 -1.33
CA MET A 25 -14.88 8.12 0.01
C MET A 25 -14.11 7.25 1.01
N ALA A 26 -13.82 5.99 0.65
CA ALA A 26 -13.05 5.10 1.51
C ALA A 26 -11.65 5.66 1.83
N LEU A 27 -10.98 6.29 0.84
CA LEU A 27 -9.70 6.96 1.05
C LEU A 27 -9.83 8.19 1.95
N ALA A 28 -10.87 9.00 1.78
CA ALA A 28 -11.11 10.15 2.65
C ALA A 28 -11.28 9.73 4.11
N GLU A 29 -12.07 8.69 4.35
CA GLU A 29 -12.28 8.12 5.69
C GLU A 29 -10.98 7.54 6.28
N ILE A 30 -10.23 6.74 5.50
CA ILE A 30 -8.93 6.21 5.92
C ILE A 30 -7.95 7.35 6.23
N ASN A 31 -7.92 8.39 5.40
CA ASN A 31 -7.01 9.52 5.57
C ASN A 31 -7.34 10.37 6.79
N ALA A 32 -8.63 10.48 7.14
CA ALA A 32 -9.09 11.11 8.36
C ALA A 32 -8.62 10.30 9.58
N ASP A 33 -8.88 9.00 9.61
CA ASP A 33 -8.47 8.11 10.71
C ASP A 33 -6.94 8.07 10.87
N LEU A 34 -6.18 8.01 9.77
CA LEU A 34 -4.72 8.06 9.82
C LEU A 34 -4.20 9.41 10.31
N GLY A 35 -4.96 10.50 10.13
CA GLY A 35 -4.63 11.84 10.61
C GLY A 35 -4.86 12.05 12.10
N ASP A 36 -5.70 11.22 12.72
CA ASP A 36 -6.09 11.29 14.12
C ASP A 36 -4.92 10.87 15.05
N PRO A 37 -4.81 11.42 16.28
CA PRO A 37 -3.89 10.89 17.29
C PRO A 37 -4.19 9.46 17.73
N GLU A 38 -5.44 9.00 17.62
CA GLU A 38 -5.82 7.63 17.93
C GLU A 38 -5.42 6.65 16.82
N ARG A 39 -5.18 5.39 17.20
CA ARG A 39 -4.83 4.34 16.25
C ARG A 39 -6.02 4.02 15.33
N MET A 40 -5.83 4.04 14.02
CA MET A 40 -6.84 3.56 13.08
C MET A 40 -7.07 2.04 13.24
N LEU A 41 -8.34 1.65 13.45
CA LEU A 41 -8.79 0.27 13.36
C LEU A 41 -10.02 0.21 12.45
N ARG A 42 -9.81 -0.10 11.16
CA ARG A 42 -10.84 -0.05 10.13
C ARG A 42 -10.90 -1.34 9.31
N LEU A 43 -12.13 -1.76 8.97
CA LEU A 43 -12.38 -2.80 7.99
C LEU A 43 -12.78 -2.15 6.66
N LEU A 44 -11.96 -2.32 5.63
CA LEU A 44 -12.32 -1.95 4.26
C LEU A 44 -13.03 -3.12 3.58
N GLN A 45 -14.36 -3.01 3.44
CA GLN A 45 -15.19 -4.04 2.85
C GLN A 45 -15.57 -3.71 1.39
N GLY A 46 -15.64 -4.74 0.55
CA GLY A 46 -16.10 -4.63 -0.83
C GLY A 46 -15.95 -5.93 -1.59
N ASP A 47 -16.69 -6.09 -2.68
CA ASP A 47 -16.71 -7.33 -3.47
C ASP A 47 -15.37 -7.63 -4.14
N VAL A 48 -15.19 -8.86 -4.62
CA VAL A 48 -14.02 -9.22 -5.44
C VAL A 48 -14.01 -8.32 -6.68
N GLY A 49 -12.86 -7.72 -6.99
CA GLY A 49 -12.70 -6.80 -8.13
C GLY A 49 -13.04 -5.33 -7.85
N SER A 50 -13.58 -4.97 -6.68
CA SER A 50 -13.91 -3.57 -6.31
C SER A 50 -12.71 -2.62 -6.11
N GLY A 51 -11.47 -3.08 -6.33
CA GLY A 51 -10.28 -2.24 -6.22
C GLY A 51 -9.77 -2.00 -4.78
N LYS A 52 -10.10 -2.85 -3.82
CA LYS A 52 -9.56 -2.73 -2.44
C LYS A 52 -8.04 -2.60 -2.38
N THR A 53 -7.32 -3.29 -3.27
CA THR A 53 -5.85 -3.23 -3.35
C THR A 53 -5.33 -1.83 -3.68
N VAL A 54 -6.00 -1.07 -4.57
CA VAL A 54 -5.55 0.30 -4.91
C VAL A 54 -5.83 1.26 -3.76
N VAL A 55 -6.96 1.10 -3.06
CA VAL A 55 -7.25 1.87 -1.83
C VAL A 55 -6.18 1.61 -0.77
N ALA A 56 -5.84 0.34 -0.54
CA ALA A 56 -4.77 -0.03 0.39
C ALA A 56 -3.41 0.56 -0.02
N LEU A 57 -3.05 0.50 -1.31
CA LEU A 57 -1.80 1.06 -1.83
C LEU A 57 -1.69 2.57 -1.57
N LEU A 58 -2.74 3.33 -1.86
CA LEU A 58 -2.76 4.79 -1.64
C LEU A 58 -2.69 5.14 -0.15
N ALA A 59 -3.37 4.38 0.71
CA ALA A 59 -3.27 4.53 2.16
C ALA A 59 -1.84 4.23 2.69
N MET A 60 -1.21 3.15 2.20
CA MET A 60 0.17 2.81 2.54
C MET A 60 1.16 3.89 2.05
N ALA A 61 0.95 4.43 0.84
CA ALA A 61 1.79 5.51 0.31
C ALA A 61 1.75 6.75 1.20
N ARG A 62 0.56 7.16 1.69
CA ARG A 62 0.43 8.27 2.64
C ARG A 62 1.19 8.03 3.95
N ALA A 63 1.17 6.80 4.46
CA ALA A 63 1.96 6.45 5.66
C ALA A 63 3.46 6.58 5.41
N VAL A 64 3.94 6.20 4.22
CA VAL A 64 5.34 6.37 3.79
C VAL A 64 5.71 7.85 3.60
N GLU A 65 4.83 8.66 3.01
CA GLU A 65 5.03 10.12 2.90
C GLU A 65 5.21 10.79 4.25
N ALA A 66 4.49 10.31 5.28
CA ALA A 66 4.59 10.79 6.65
C ALA A 66 5.85 10.29 7.39
N GLY A 67 6.80 9.64 6.70
CA GLY A 67 8.05 9.14 7.26
C GLY A 67 7.95 7.75 7.89
N GLY A 68 6.80 7.08 7.76
CA GLY A 68 6.59 5.72 8.25
C GLY A 68 6.98 4.64 7.24
N GLN A 69 6.73 3.40 7.62
CA GLN A 69 6.73 2.24 6.74
C GLN A 69 5.34 1.62 6.73
N ALA A 70 5.03 0.87 5.66
CA ALA A 70 3.77 0.18 5.52
C ALA A 70 4.00 -1.30 5.19
N ALA A 71 3.12 -2.16 5.70
CA ALA A 71 3.14 -3.59 5.43
C ALA A 71 1.74 -4.06 4.99
N LEU A 72 1.69 -4.79 3.88
CA LEU A 72 0.49 -5.51 3.44
C LEU A 72 0.68 -7.00 3.75
N MET A 73 -0.17 -7.53 4.61
CA MET A 73 -0.16 -8.96 4.95
C MET A 73 -1.22 -9.70 4.13
N ALA A 74 -0.88 -10.91 3.70
CA ALA A 74 -1.78 -11.82 3.02
C ALA A 74 -1.71 -13.21 3.67
N PRO A 75 -2.79 -14.00 3.66
CA PRO A 75 -2.84 -15.26 4.41
C PRO A 75 -2.03 -16.38 3.77
N THR A 76 -1.63 -16.24 2.50
CA THR A 76 -0.80 -17.22 1.78
C THR A 76 0.26 -16.51 0.94
N GLU A 77 1.35 -17.21 0.65
CA GLU A 77 2.40 -16.72 -0.24
C GLU A 77 1.85 -16.37 -1.63
N ILE A 78 0.95 -17.21 -2.16
CA ILE A 78 0.36 -17.01 -3.49
C ILE A 78 -0.37 -15.66 -3.55
N LEU A 79 -1.18 -15.34 -2.52
CA LEU A 79 -1.87 -14.05 -2.46
C LEU A 79 -0.91 -12.88 -2.25
N ALA A 80 0.12 -13.04 -1.41
CA ALA A 80 1.14 -12.01 -1.24
C ALA A 80 1.83 -11.65 -2.57
N ARG A 81 2.16 -12.68 -3.38
CA ARG A 81 2.75 -12.48 -4.71
C ARG A 81 1.78 -11.87 -5.71
N GLN A 82 0.50 -12.23 -5.67
CA GLN A 82 -0.52 -11.60 -6.51
C GLN A 82 -0.69 -10.11 -6.20
N HIS A 83 -0.69 -9.75 -4.90
CA HIS A 83 -0.69 -8.34 -4.49
C HIS A 83 0.58 -7.62 -4.97
N LEU A 84 1.76 -8.23 -4.78
CA LEU A 84 3.02 -7.65 -5.25
C LEU A 84 3.01 -7.42 -6.76
N ALA A 85 2.57 -8.40 -7.56
CA ALA A 85 2.52 -8.29 -9.01
C ALA A 85 1.61 -7.14 -9.48
N THR A 86 0.53 -6.88 -8.73
CA THR A 86 -0.38 -5.75 -9.01
C THR A 86 0.22 -4.41 -8.59
N ILE A 87 0.91 -4.38 -7.45
CA ILE A 87 1.36 -3.14 -6.81
C ILE A 87 2.72 -2.66 -7.36
N ALA A 88 3.64 -3.58 -7.64
CA ALA A 88 5.03 -3.26 -7.96
C ALA A 88 5.18 -2.29 -9.15
N PRO A 89 4.45 -2.45 -10.28
CA PRO A 89 4.57 -1.50 -11.39
C PRO A 89 4.15 -0.08 -11.02
N LEU A 90 3.09 0.06 -10.21
CA LEU A 90 2.61 1.37 -9.74
C LEU A 90 3.58 1.98 -8.73
N ALA A 91 4.09 1.17 -7.80
CA ALA A 91 5.06 1.59 -6.80
C ALA A 91 6.36 2.08 -7.46
N GLU A 92 6.87 1.37 -8.47
CA GLU A 92 8.07 1.75 -9.23
C GLU A 92 7.88 3.12 -9.91
N GLN A 93 6.75 3.32 -10.59
CA GLN A 93 6.44 4.61 -11.24
C GLN A 93 6.31 5.77 -10.23
N ALA A 94 5.82 5.48 -9.02
CA ALA A 94 5.77 6.47 -7.94
C ALA A 94 7.13 6.73 -7.30
N GLY A 95 8.12 5.85 -7.49
CA GLY A 95 9.40 5.88 -6.79
C GLY A 95 9.34 5.31 -5.37
N LEU A 96 8.35 4.47 -5.09
CA LEU A 96 8.22 3.72 -3.84
C LEU A 96 9.01 2.42 -3.92
N ARG A 97 9.83 2.16 -2.90
CA ARG A 97 10.49 0.87 -2.73
C ARG A 97 9.51 -0.13 -2.13
N ILE A 98 9.35 -1.28 -2.78
CA ILE A 98 8.56 -2.40 -2.26
C ILE A 98 9.43 -3.66 -2.20
N ALA A 99 9.19 -4.49 -1.20
CA ALA A 99 9.82 -5.79 -1.05
C ALA A 99 8.77 -6.82 -0.62
N ILE A 100 9.07 -8.09 -0.84
CA ILE A 100 8.27 -9.21 -0.38
C ILE A 100 9.07 -10.02 0.63
N LEU A 101 8.38 -10.43 1.71
CA LEU A 101 8.97 -11.25 2.76
C LEU A 101 8.03 -12.42 3.07
N THR A 102 8.34 -13.59 2.52
CA THR A 102 7.63 -14.84 2.83
C THR A 102 8.61 -15.91 3.30
N GLY A 103 8.13 -17.15 3.45
CA GLY A 103 8.99 -18.30 3.77
C GLY A 103 9.86 -18.76 2.59
N ARG A 104 9.60 -18.27 1.37
CA ARG A 104 10.32 -18.67 0.15
C ARG A 104 11.65 -17.93 -0.04
N GLU A 105 11.71 -16.66 0.35
CA GLU A 105 12.93 -15.85 0.32
C GLU A 105 13.89 -16.36 1.40
N LYS A 106 15.07 -16.83 0.99
CA LYS A 106 16.05 -17.48 1.86
C LYS A 106 17.43 -16.86 1.73
N GLY A 107 18.26 -17.06 2.77
CA GLY A 107 19.66 -16.65 2.77
C GLY A 107 19.85 -15.15 2.54
N ARG A 108 20.57 -14.82 1.46
CA ARG A 108 20.96 -13.44 1.12
C ARG A 108 19.76 -12.53 0.87
N GLU A 109 18.82 -12.95 0.03
CA GLU A 109 17.64 -12.14 -0.36
C GLU A 109 16.82 -11.73 0.88
N ARG A 110 16.57 -12.68 1.79
CA ARG A 110 15.89 -12.40 3.06
C ARG A 110 16.65 -11.38 3.90
N THR A 111 17.97 -11.54 3.99
CA THR A 111 18.83 -10.65 4.79
C THR A 111 18.83 -9.24 4.22
N GLU A 112 18.93 -9.09 2.90
CA GLU A 112 18.86 -7.81 2.20
C GLU A 112 17.51 -7.12 2.44
N THR A 113 16.40 -7.84 2.31
CA THR A 113 15.06 -7.29 2.60
C THR A 113 14.93 -6.82 4.04
N LEU A 114 15.34 -7.64 5.02
CA LEU A 114 15.26 -7.27 6.44
C LEU A 114 16.17 -6.08 6.79
N THR A 115 17.35 -6.00 6.19
CA THR A 115 18.29 -4.89 6.40
C THR A 115 17.76 -3.60 5.78
N GLY A 116 17.09 -3.69 4.62
CA GLY A 116 16.49 -2.54 3.95
C GLY A 116 15.23 -1.97 4.63
N LEU A 117 14.70 -2.66 5.64
CA LEU A 117 13.59 -2.22 6.49
C LEU A 117 14.04 -1.58 7.81
N ALA A 118 15.32 -1.72 8.19
CA ALA A 118 15.88 -1.24 9.47
C ALA A 118 16.30 0.24 9.43
#